data_AF-A0A1V4YDT9-F1
#
_entry.id   AF-A0A1V4YDT9-F1
#
_cell.length_a   1.000
_cell.length_b   1.000
_cell.length_c   1.000
_cell.angle_alpha   90.00
_cell.angle_beta   90.00
_cell.angle_gamma   90.00
#
_symmetry.space_group_name_H-M   'P 1'
#
loop_
_entity.id
_entity.type
_entity.pdbx_description
1 polymer ?
#
loop_
_entity_poly.entity_id
_entity_poly.type
_entity_poly.pdbx_seq_one_letter_code
_entity_poly.pdbx_strand_id
1 'polypeptide(L)'
;MIKYNYILFILNLINIEYFILYQVILEVMSDYRLRMHDIPVDDRPTERLLKYGPESLSTAELLAVVLRTGTQKENVVNMCQRIFSEYNVKQLSQAQISKLTQIHGIGPTKAAQIAAVFELARKLERHVDEPKRKIRSPADVYSMLYPGMREQKREKLVVLYLDTKNQVLKEEVVSIGSLNSSIVHPREVFKSALMESSASVIISHNHPSGDPTPSKEDIAVTEKLIEGGKILGIDVLDHVIIGDGRYVSLKDEGLVG
;
A
#
# COMPACT_ATOMS: atom_id res chain seq x y z
N MET A 1 -58.67 7.90 -54.54
CA MET A 1 -58.80 7.85 -53.06
C MET A 1 -58.51 6.48 -52.42
N ILE A 2 -58.56 5.35 -53.16
CA ILE A 2 -58.42 4.00 -52.54
C ILE A 2 -56.96 3.58 -52.29
N LYS A 3 -55.98 4.05 -53.07
CA LYS A 3 -54.54 3.69 -52.90
C LYS A 3 -53.85 4.34 -51.69
N TYR A 4 -54.30 5.51 -51.24
CA TYR A 4 -53.69 6.21 -50.09
C TYR A 4 -54.09 5.59 -48.73
N ASN A 5 -55.32 5.08 -48.61
CA ASN A 5 -55.77 4.41 -47.39
C ASN A 5 -55.09 3.06 -47.17
N TYR A 6 -54.71 2.34 -48.23
CA TYR A 6 -53.93 1.09 -48.12
C TYR A 6 -52.50 1.34 -47.66
N ILE A 7 -51.87 2.43 -48.10
CA ILE A 7 -50.51 2.79 -47.68
C ILE A 7 -50.49 3.27 -46.23
N LEU A 8 -51.47 4.07 -45.78
CA LEU A 8 -51.58 4.44 -44.36
C LEU A 8 -51.93 3.25 -43.46
N PHE A 9 -52.68 2.26 -43.95
CA PHE A 9 -52.98 1.02 -43.22
C PHE A 9 -51.74 0.12 -43.09
N ILE A 10 -50.96 -0.03 -44.17
CA ILE A 10 -49.69 -0.77 -44.16
C ILE A 10 -48.63 -0.03 -43.32
N LEU A 11 -48.54 1.30 -43.39
CA LEU A 11 -47.63 2.09 -42.54
C LEU A 11 -48.03 2.06 -41.05
N ASN A 12 -49.33 1.94 -40.73
CA ASN A 12 -49.77 1.71 -39.35
C ASN A 12 -49.49 0.28 -38.89
N LEU A 13 -49.71 -0.74 -39.74
CA LEU A 13 -49.36 -2.13 -39.43
C LEU A 13 -47.87 -2.31 -39.18
N ILE A 14 -47.01 -1.70 -40.01
CA ILE A 14 -45.55 -1.71 -39.83
C ILE A 14 -45.16 -0.99 -38.53
N ASN A 15 -45.73 0.19 -38.22
CA ASN A 15 -45.44 0.89 -36.95
C ASN A 15 -45.93 0.12 -35.71
N ILE A 16 -47.06 -0.59 -35.80
CA ILE A 16 -47.56 -1.46 -34.73
C ILE A 16 -46.60 -2.63 -34.53
N GLU A 17 -46.10 -3.25 -35.59
CA GLU A 17 -45.09 -4.30 -35.51
C GLU A 17 -43.78 -3.81 -34.88
N TYR A 18 -43.30 -2.60 -35.22
CA TYR A 18 -42.10 -2.02 -34.58
C TYR A 18 -42.34 -1.63 -33.12
N PHE A 19 -43.52 -1.12 -32.77
CA PHE A 19 -43.85 -0.78 -31.38
C PHE A 19 -44.00 -2.05 -30.52
N ILE A 20 -44.67 -3.08 -31.05
CA ILE A 20 -44.76 -4.39 -30.39
C ILE A 20 -43.37 -5.01 -30.32
N LEU A 21 -42.55 -4.96 -31.36
CA LEU A 21 -41.17 -5.46 -31.33
C LEU A 21 -40.33 -4.69 -30.31
N TYR A 22 -40.49 -3.37 -30.18
CA TYR A 22 -39.79 -2.57 -29.18
C TYR A 22 -40.28 -2.88 -27.76
N GLN A 23 -41.58 -3.07 -27.55
CA GLN A 23 -42.15 -3.51 -26.27
C GLN A 23 -41.70 -4.93 -25.92
N VAL A 24 -41.70 -5.85 -26.88
CA VAL A 24 -41.19 -7.23 -26.71
C VAL A 24 -39.68 -7.21 -26.48
N ILE A 25 -38.91 -6.37 -27.15
CA ILE A 25 -37.48 -6.19 -26.88
C ILE A 25 -37.28 -5.61 -25.49
N LEU A 26 -38.03 -4.60 -25.07
CA LEU A 26 -37.95 -4.05 -23.72
C LEU A 26 -38.37 -5.07 -22.66
N GLU A 27 -39.40 -5.88 -22.91
CA GLU A 27 -39.89 -6.93 -22.04
C GLU A 27 -38.86 -8.08 -21.95
N VAL A 28 -38.34 -8.55 -23.09
CA VAL A 28 -37.27 -9.55 -23.19
C VAL A 28 -35.95 -9.04 -22.59
N MET A 29 -35.60 -7.77 -22.79
CA MET A 29 -34.41 -7.14 -22.18
C MET A 29 -34.60 -6.88 -20.69
N SER A 30 -35.82 -6.59 -20.24
CA SER A 30 -36.14 -6.47 -18.81
C SER A 30 -36.01 -7.82 -18.09
N ASP A 31 -36.29 -8.92 -18.80
CA ASP A 31 -36.07 -10.29 -18.35
C ASP A 31 -34.66 -10.83 -18.63
N TYR A 32 -33.86 -10.14 -19.45
CA TYR A 32 -32.48 -10.52 -19.76
C TYR A 32 -31.56 -10.21 -18.57
N ARG A 33 -31.52 -11.14 -17.62
CA ARG A 33 -30.66 -11.06 -16.45
C ARG A 33 -29.24 -11.41 -16.83
N LEU A 34 -28.43 -10.39 -17.10
CA LEU A 34 -26.98 -10.55 -17.29
C LEU A 34 -26.39 -11.32 -16.10
N ARG A 35 -25.91 -12.52 -16.37
CA ARG A 35 -25.12 -13.33 -15.45
C ARG A 35 -23.66 -12.91 -15.55
N MET A 36 -22.86 -13.23 -14.55
CA MET A 36 -21.44 -12.87 -14.57
C MET A 36 -20.67 -13.43 -15.77
N HIS A 37 -21.13 -14.55 -16.35
CA HIS A 37 -20.52 -15.09 -17.56
C HIS A 37 -20.88 -14.32 -18.83
N ASP A 38 -21.97 -13.55 -18.81
CA ASP A 38 -22.42 -12.72 -19.93
C ASP A 38 -21.63 -11.40 -20.01
N ILE A 39 -20.91 -11.04 -18.94
CA ILE A 39 -19.97 -9.92 -18.93
C ILE A 39 -18.67 -10.39 -19.62
N PRO A 40 -18.16 -9.64 -20.62
CA PRO A 40 -16.84 -9.89 -21.22
C PRO A 40 -15.79 -10.09 -20.12
N VAL A 41 -14.88 -11.06 -20.31
CA VAL A 41 -13.91 -11.43 -19.27
C VAL A 41 -13.12 -10.20 -18.78
N ASP A 42 -12.67 -9.36 -19.72
CA ASP A 42 -11.95 -8.12 -19.42
C ASP A 42 -12.76 -7.08 -18.64
N ASP A 43 -14.09 -7.15 -18.67
CA ASP A 43 -14.99 -6.21 -17.98
C ASP A 43 -15.43 -6.72 -16.60
N ARG A 44 -15.08 -7.97 -16.24
CA ARG A 44 -15.44 -8.54 -14.93
C ARG A 44 -14.63 -7.85 -13.82
N PRO A 45 -15.25 -7.60 -12.66
CA PRO A 45 -14.60 -6.90 -11.55
C PRO A 45 -13.25 -7.51 -11.11
N THR A 46 -13.17 -8.84 -10.99
CA THR A 46 -11.94 -9.52 -10.58
C THR A 46 -10.81 -9.31 -11.59
N GLU A 47 -11.10 -9.41 -12.88
CA GLU A 47 -10.09 -9.26 -13.93
C GLU A 47 -9.61 -7.80 -14.04
N ARG A 48 -10.54 -6.84 -13.93
CA ARG A 48 -10.20 -5.41 -13.86
C ARG A 48 -9.34 -5.08 -12.65
N LEU A 49 -9.64 -5.67 -11.49
CA LEU A 49 -8.84 -5.49 -10.28
C LEU A 49 -7.41 -6.01 -10.47
N LEU A 50 -7.24 -7.15 -11.12
CA LEU A 50 -5.91 -7.72 -11.41
C LEU A 50 -5.12 -6.92 -12.45
N LYS A 51 -5.81 -6.36 -13.45
CA LYS A 51 -5.18 -5.68 -14.59
C LYS A 51 -4.91 -4.20 -14.35
N TYR A 52 -5.83 -3.51 -13.67
CA TYR A 52 -5.84 -2.04 -13.54
C TYR A 52 -5.89 -1.57 -12.09
N GLY A 53 -5.82 -2.47 -11.11
CA GLY A 53 -5.85 -2.11 -9.68
C GLY A 53 -7.25 -1.82 -9.12
N PRO A 54 -7.39 -1.79 -7.79
CA PRO A 54 -8.68 -1.56 -7.10
C PRO A 54 -9.29 -0.18 -7.36
N GLU A 55 -8.48 0.83 -7.68
CA GLU A 55 -8.91 2.20 -8.01
C GLU A 55 -9.77 2.26 -9.28
N SER A 56 -9.66 1.26 -10.15
CA SER A 56 -10.45 1.18 -11.37
C SER A 56 -11.89 0.69 -11.13
N LEU A 57 -12.22 0.20 -9.93
CA LEU A 57 -13.53 -0.37 -9.58
C LEU A 57 -14.39 0.62 -8.79
N SER A 58 -15.70 0.57 -9.01
CA SER A 58 -16.68 1.21 -8.14
C SER A 58 -16.76 0.51 -6.78
N THR A 59 -17.32 1.19 -5.77
CA THR A 59 -17.55 0.60 -4.44
C THR A 59 -18.40 -0.67 -4.50
N ALA A 60 -19.39 -0.72 -5.39
CA ALA A 60 -20.21 -1.91 -5.60
C ALA A 60 -19.41 -3.07 -6.18
N GLU A 61 -18.50 -2.80 -7.12
CA GLU A 61 -17.62 -3.81 -7.71
C GLU A 61 -16.59 -4.33 -6.70
N LEU A 62 -16.03 -3.45 -5.86
CA LEU A 62 -15.12 -3.85 -4.78
C LEU A 62 -15.80 -4.82 -3.81
N LEU A 63 -17.03 -4.51 -3.38
CA LEU A 63 -17.81 -5.42 -2.54
C LEU A 63 -18.17 -6.72 -3.28
N ALA A 64 -18.47 -6.63 -4.58
CA ALA A 64 -18.81 -7.79 -5.39
C ALA A 64 -17.65 -8.79 -5.52
N VAL A 65 -16.41 -8.31 -5.63
CA VAL A 65 -15.21 -9.15 -5.59
C VAL A 65 -15.12 -9.93 -4.27
N VAL A 66 -15.38 -9.26 -3.14
CA VAL A 66 -15.38 -9.90 -1.80
C VAL A 66 -16.47 -10.96 -1.68
N LEU A 67 -17.69 -10.65 -2.11
CA LEU A 67 -18.85 -11.52 -1.96
C LEU A 67 -18.88 -12.69 -2.95
N ARG A 68 -18.15 -12.57 -4.07
CA ARG A 68 -17.94 -13.54 -5.15
C ARG A 68 -19.19 -13.94 -5.95
N THR A 69 -20.33 -14.15 -5.30
CA THR A 69 -21.54 -14.67 -5.92
C THR A 69 -22.77 -13.84 -5.58
N GLY A 70 -23.72 -13.80 -6.52
CA GLY A 70 -24.99 -13.10 -6.38
C GLY A 70 -26.04 -13.96 -5.68
N THR A 71 -27.29 -13.80 -6.10
CA THR A 71 -28.40 -14.69 -5.74
C THR A 71 -28.87 -15.42 -6.99
N GLN A 72 -29.91 -16.26 -6.87
CA GLN A 72 -30.59 -16.81 -8.03
C GLN A 72 -31.28 -15.73 -8.89
N LYS A 73 -31.60 -14.57 -8.31
CA LYS A 73 -32.40 -13.51 -8.95
C LYS A 73 -31.54 -12.43 -9.60
N GLU A 74 -30.31 -12.21 -9.12
CA GLU A 74 -29.43 -11.13 -9.57
C GLU A 74 -27.95 -11.53 -9.44
N ASN A 75 -27.11 -11.01 -10.34
CA ASN A 75 -25.65 -11.20 -10.24
C ASN A 75 -25.05 -10.42 -9.06
N VAL A 76 -23.80 -10.71 -8.71
CA VAL A 76 -23.15 -10.13 -7.53
C VAL A 76 -22.95 -8.61 -7.63
N VAL A 77 -22.71 -8.09 -8.84
CA VAL A 77 -22.52 -6.65 -9.08
C VAL A 77 -23.83 -5.91 -8.88
N ASN A 78 -24.93 -6.38 -9.49
CA ASN A 78 -26.26 -5.80 -9.35
C ASN A 78 -26.74 -5.87 -7.89
N MET A 79 -26.49 -6.99 -7.21
CA MET A 79 -26.77 -7.14 -5.79
C MET A 79 -26.05 -6.08 -4.96
N CYS A 80 -24.77 -5.84 -5.22
CA CYS A 80 -24.00 -4.82 -4.51
C CYS A 80 -24.45 -3.40 -4.87
N GLN A 81 -24.80 -3.13 -6.13
CA GLN A 81 -25.37 -1.84 -6.54
C GLN A 81 -26.68 -1.54 -5.82
N ARG A 82 -27.58 -2.53 -5.72
CA ARG A 82 -28.83 -2.42 -4.95
C ARG A 82 -28.53 -2.17 -3.46
N ILE A 83 -27.61 -2.92 -2.86
CA ILE A 83 -27.20 -2.68 -1.47
C ILE A 83 -26.70 -1.25 -1.29
N PHE A 84 -25.86 -0.75 -2.19
CA PHE A 84 -25.34 0.63 -2.11
C PHE A 84 -26.36 1.72 -2.47
N SER A 85 -27.52 1.36 -3.06
CA SER A 85 -28.64 2.28 -3.22
C SER A 85 -29.42 2.52 -1.92
N GLU A 86 -29.34 1.58 -0.97
CA GLU A 86 -30.05 1.64 0.32
C GLU A 86 -29.11 1.94 1.51
N TYR A 87 -27.84 1.56 1.41
CA TYR A 87 -26.85 1.66 2.48
C TYR A 87 -25.55 2.28 1.98
N ASN A 88 -25.00 3.23 2.72
CA ASN A 88 -23.65 3.71 2.47
C ASN A 88 -22.59 2.83 3.17
N VAL A 89 -21.32 3.00 2.78
CA VAL A 89 -20.18 2.23 3.31
C VAL A 89 -20.10 2.28 4.84
N LYS A 90 -20.36 3.45 5.44
CA LYS A 90 -20.31 3.64 6.89
C LYS A 90 -21.41 2.86 7.62
N GLN A 91 -22.62 2.84 7.06
CA GLN A 91 -23.73 2.07 7.63
C GLN A 91 -23.44 0.57 7.57
N LEU A 92 -22.90 0.08 6.45
CA LEU A 92 -22.50 -1.33 6.33
C LEU A 92 -21.34 -1.69 7.27
N SER A 93 -20.38 -0.78 7.45
CA SER A 93 -19.21 -1.04 8.33
C SER A 93 -19.55 -1.12 9.81
N GLN A 94 -20.64 -0.47 10.23
CA GLN A 94 -21.11 -0.43 11.61
C GLN A 94 -22.25 -1.43 11.89
N ALA A 95 -22.81 -2.06 10.86
CA ALA A 95 -23.92 -2.98 11.01
C ALA A 95 -23.51 -4.26 11.76
N GLN A 96 -24.34 -4.67 12.72
CA GLN A 96 -24.21 -5.99 13.34
C GLN A 96 -24.48 -7.10 12.31
N ILE A 97 -23.85 -8.27 12.49
CA ILE A 97 -24.04 -9.43 11.62
C ILE A 97 -25.53 -9.78 11.49
N SER A 98 -26.28 -9.74 12.59
CA SER A 98 -27.73 -9.99 12.62
C SER A 98 -28.51 -9.06 11.68
N LYS A 99 -28.11 -7.78 11.58
CA LYS A 99 -28.71 -6.79 10.71
C LYS A 99 -28.30 -7.01 9.24
N LEU A 100 -27.03 -7.34 9.00
CA LEU A 100 -26.53 -7.68 7.67
C LEU A 100 -27.27 -8.88 7.08
N THR A 101 -27.54 -9.90 7.89
CA THR A 101 -28.29 -11.09 7.45
C THR A 101 -29.74 -10.84 7.07
N GLN A 102 -30.30 -9.68 7.41
CA GLN A 102 -31.66 -9.29 6.97
C GLN A 102 -31.66 -8.68 5.56
N ILE A 103 -30.50 -8.35 5.00
CA ILE A 103 -30.40 -7.79 3.66
C ILE A 103 -30.60 -8.91 2.65
N HIS A 104 -31.52 -8.73 1.70
CA HIS A 104 -31.76 -9.72 0.65
C HIS A 104 -30.46 -10.05 -0.09
N GLY A 105 -30.14 -11.36 -0.17
CA GLY A 105 -28.93 -11.86 -0.82
C GLY A 105 -27.69 -11.94 0.07
N ILE A 106 -27.76 -11.48 1.32
CA ILE A 106 -26.68 -11.54 2.32
C ILE A 106 -27.02 -12.60 3.37
N GLY A 107 -26.56 -13.83 3.14
CA GLY A 107 -26.61 -14.90 4.14
C GLY A 107 -25.48 -14.78 5.19
N PRO A 108 -25.43 -15.69 6.17
CA PRO A 108 -24.43 -15.67 7.25
C PRO A 108 -22.98 -15.58 6.75
N THR A 109 -22.62 -16.32 5.68
CA THR A 109 -21.28 -16.28 5.09
C THR A 109 -20.92 -14.90 4.54
N LYS A 110 -21.82 -14.29 3.75
CA LYS A 110 -21.60 -12.96 3.17
C LYS A 110 -21.58 -11.88 4.24
N ALA A 111 -22.43 -11.99 5.26
CA ALA A 111 -22.41 -11.10 6.42
C ALA A 111 -21.08 -11.18 7.18
N ALA A 112 -20.53 -12.38 7.39
CA ALA A 112 -19.22 -12.57 8.00
C ALA A 112 -18.08 -11.98 7.14
N GLN A 113 -18.13 -12.13 5.81
CA GLN A 113 -17.16 -11.51 4.91
C GLN A 113 -17.17 -9.98 5.02
N ILE A 114 -18.36 -9.36 5.00
CA ILE A 114 -18.52 -7.91 5.16
C ILE A 114 -17.94 -7.45 6.50
N ALA A 115 -18.33 -8.12 7.60
CA ALA A 115 -17.84 -7.81 8.93
C ALA A 115 -16.31 -7.93 9.03
N ALA A 116 -15.73 -8.98 8.44
CA ALA A 116 -14.30 -9.22 8.45
C ALA A 116 -13.51 -8.14 7.69
N VAL A 117 -13.96 -7.76 6.49
CA VAL A 117 -13.31 -6.70 5.70
C VAL A 117 -13.29 -5.38 6.45
N PHE A 118 -14.42 -4.99 7.04
CA PHE A 118 -14.49 -3.74 7.79
C PHE A 118 -13.74 -3.79 9.14
N GLU A 119 -13.65 -4.96 9.77
CA GLU A 119 -12.82 -5.12 10.96
C GLU A 119 -11.33 -5.01 10.63
N LEU A 120 -10.90 -5.56 9.50
CA LEU A 120 -9.53 -5.41 9.03
C LEU A 120 -9.21 -3.94 8.74
N ALA A 121 -10.11 -3.22 8.08
CA ALA A 121 -9.97 -1.78 7.85
C ALA A 121 -9.85 -0.99 9.16
N ARG A 122 -10.70 -1.27 10.16
CA ARG A 122 -10.59 -0.64 11.50
C ARG A 122 -9.29 -0.98 12.21
N LYS A 123 -8.80 -2.22 12.08
CA LYS A 123 -7.51 -2.62 12.66
C LYS A 123 -6.36 -1.88 12.01
N LEU A 124 -6.44 -1.64 10.69
CA LEU A 124 -5.46 -0.83 9.96
C LEU A 124 -5.51 0.63 10.42
N GLU A 125 -6.70 1.23 10.56
CA GLU A 125 -6.85 2.61 11.06
C GLU A 125 -6.38 2.78 12.51
N ARG A 126 -6.59 1.76 13.35
CA ARG A 126 -6.11 1.73 14.74
C ARG A 126 -4.66 1.29 14.86
N HIS A 127 -4.05 0.82 13.78
CA HIS A 127 -2.62 0.59 13.74
C HIS A 127 -1.98 1.97 13.71
N VAL A 128 -1.78 2.52 14.91
CA VAL A 128 -0.84 3.61 15.10
C VAL A 128 0.50 2.98 14.76
N ASP A 129 1.06 3.32 13.59
CA ASP A 129 2.48 3.10 13.34
C ASP A 129 3.20 3.56 14.61
N GLU A 130 4.06 2.72 15.21
CA GLU A 130 4.88 3.20 16.32
C GLU A 130 5.47 4.54 15.90
N PRO A 131 5.30 5.61 16.71
CA PRO A 131 5.69 6.95 16.28
C PRO A 131 7.12 6.88 15.78
N LYS A 132 7.31 7.15 14.48
CA LYS A 132 8.61 6.95 13.84
C LYS A 132 9.66 7.66 14.67
N ARG A 133 10.67 6.92 15.13
CA ARG A 133 11.70 7.46 16.01
C ARG A 133 12.37 8.62 15.30
N LYS A 134 12.29 9.81 15.89
CA LYS A 134 12.89 11.03 15.35
C LYS A 134 14.27 11.23 15.94
N ILE A 135 15.28 11.32 15.08
CA ILE A 135 16.66 11.61 15.45
C ILE A 135 16.86 13.12 15.54
N ARG A 136 17.29 13.60 16.71
CA ARG A 136 17.61 15.01 16.99
C ARG A 136 19.07 15.21 17.33
N SER A 137 19.75 14.17 17.79
CA SER A 137 21.17 14.19 18.14
C SER A 137 21.81 12.81 17.97
N PRO A 138 23.15 12.72 17.99
CA PRO A 138 23.86 11.44 18.01
C PRO A 138 23.49 10.56 19.22
N ALA A 139 23.07 11.17 20.35
CA ALA A 139 22.59 10.44 21.51
C ALA A 139 21.31 9.63 21.21
N ASP A 140 20.45 10.09 20.31
CA ASP A 140 19.26 9.34 19.88
C ASP A 140 19.66 8.11 19.05
N VAL A 141 20.67 8.26 18.18
CA VAL A 141 21.25 7.16 17.38
C VAL A 141 21.85 6.11 18.29
N TYR A 142 22.69 6.52 19.24
CA TYR A 142 23.27 5.64 20.25
C TYR A 142 22.18 4.93 21.06
N SER A 143 21.22 5.67 21.61
CA SER A 143 20.15 5.09 22.43
C SER A 143 19.30 4.08 21.65
N MET A 144 19.11 4.31 20.35
CA MET A 144 18.39 3.42 19.46
C MET A 144 19.18 2.13 19.14
N LEU A 145 20.47 2.25 18.80
CA LEU A 145 21.26 1.13 18.25
C LEU A 145 22.05 0.34 19.31
N TYR A 146 22.43 0.97 20.42
CA TYR A 146 23.25 0.37 21.47
C TYR A 146 22.73 -0.97 22.00
N PRO A 147 21.43 -1.16 22.29
CA PRO A 147 20.91 -2.44 22.78
C PRO A 147 21.21 -3.62 21.83
N GLY A 148 21.13 -3.39 20.51
CA GLY A 148 21.41 -4.41 19.48
C GLY A 148 22.90 -4.59 19.18
N MET A 149 23.72 -3.57 19.46
CA MET A 149 25.14 -3.53 19.13
C MET A 149 26.09 -3.95 20.26
N ARG A 150 25.73 -3.72 21.53
CA ARG A 150 26.65 -3.88 22.68
C ARG A 150 27.23 -5.29 22.86
N GLU A 151 26.51 -6.33 22.44
CA GLU A 151 26.93 -7.73 22.60
C GLU A 151 27.58 -8.32 21.33
N GLN A 152 27.73 -7.50 20.28
CA GLN A 152 28.22 -7.97 19.00
C GLN A 152 29.75 -8.13 19.01
N LYS A 153 30.20 -9.37 18.84
CA LYS A 153 31.63 -9.73 18.77
C LYS A 153 32.30 -9.36 17.43
N ARG A 154 31.53 -8.88 16.47
CA ARG A 154 31.99 -8.42 15.15
C ARG A 154 31.49 -7.00 14.95
N GLU A 155 32.27 -6.21 14.23
CA GLU A 155 31.84 -4.92 13.71
C GLU A 155 30.61 -5.13 12.81
N LYS A 156 29.61 -4.29 13.00
CA LYS A 156 28.41 -4.21 12.16
C LYS A 156 28.23 -2.76 11.75
N LEU A 157 28.19 -2.53 10.44
CA LEU A 157 27.79 -1.23 9.91
C LEU A 157 26.28 -1.23 9.71
N VAL A 158 25.62 -0.28 10.35
CA VAL A 158 24.19 -0.02 10.25
C VAL A 158 23.98 1.35 9.63
N VAL A 159 22.96 1.45 8.79
CA VAL A 159 22.50 2.71 8.20
C VAL A 159 21.07 2.97 8.66
N LEU A 160 20.84 4.18 9.16
CA LEU A 160 19.52 4.72 9.42
C LEU A 160 19.12 5.60 8.23
N TYR A 161 18.00 5.24 7.62
CA TYR A 161 17.39 5.95 6.50
C TYR A 161 16.34 6.91 7.04
N LEU A 162 16.44 8.20 6.72
CA LEU A 162 15.63 9.25 7.35
C LEU A 162 14.78 10.02 6.34
N ASP A 163 13.61 10.45 6.78
CA ASP A 163 12.79 11.44 6.05
C ASP A 163 13.28 12.88 6.29
N THR A 164 12.64 13.85 5.62
CA THR A 164 12.98 15.30 5.75
C THR A 164 12.74 15.88 7.14
N LYS A 165 12.11 15.15 8.05
CA LYS A 165 11.88 15.52 9.46
C LYS A 165 12.79 14.73 10.41
N ASN A 166 13.80 14.03 9.89
CA ASN A 166 14.71 13.13 10.60
C ASN A 166 14.00 11.96 11.31
N GLN A 167 12.86 11.51 10.80
CA GLN A 167 12.21 10.29 11.27
C GLN A 167 12.83 9.07 10.59
N VAL A 168 13.13 8.04 11.37
CA VAL A 168 13.64 6.78 10.83
C VAL A 168 12.56 6.11 9.98
N LEU A 169 12.90 5.91 8.70
CA LEU A 169 12.14 5.12 7.73
C LEU A 169 12.54 3.65 7.84
N LYS A 170 13.85 3.39 7.95
CA LYS A 170 14.41 2.03 7.99
C LYS A 170 15.76 2.01 8.72
N GLU A 171 16.02 0.89 9.39
CA GLU A 171 17.33 0.50 9.92
C GLU A 171 17.83 -0.71 9.10
N GLU A 172 19.07 -0.67 8.62
CA GLU A 172 19.64 -1.76 7.82
C GLU A 172 21.09 -2.05 8.19
N VAL A 173 21.41 -3.33 8.37
CA VAL A 173 22.80 -3.79 8.49
C VAL A 173 23.39 -3.93 7.10
N VAL A 174 24.33 -3.07 6.74
CA VAL A 174 24.97 -3.04 5.41
C VAL A 174 26.23 -3.90 5.36
N SER A 175 26.91 -4.10 6.51
CA SER A 175 28.11 -4.94 6.58
C SER A 175 28.25 -5.62 7.95
N ILE A 176 28.86 -6.80 7.97
CA ILE A 176 29.25 -7.55 9.18
C ILE A 176 30.69 -8.04 9.02
N GLY A 177 31.57 -7.69 9.96
CA GLY A 177 33.01 -7.91 9.89
C GLY A 177 33.76 -6.60 9.76
N SER A 178 35.08 -6.67 9.53
CA SER A 178 35.94 -5.48 9.49
C SER A 178 35.47 -4.43 8.48
N LEU A 179 35.45 -3.17 8.92
CA LEU A 179 35.20 -1.97 8.12
C LEU A 179 36.35 -1.67 7.15
N ASN A 180 36.55 -2.53 6.17
CA ASN A 180 37.46 -2.23 5.06
C ASN A 180 36.72 -1.40 4.01
N SER A 181 37.39 -0.37 3.46
CA SER A 181 36.86 0.53 2.42
C SER A 181 36.45 -0.15 1.11
N SER A 182 36.86 -1.41 0.91
CA SER A 182 36.42 -2.27 -0.20
C SER A 182 35.06 -2.95 0.05
N ILE A 183 34.64 -3.09 1.31
CA ILE A 183 33.42 -3.81 1.72
C ILE A 183 32.23 -2.87 1.80
N VAL A 184 32.42 -1.62 2.24
CA VAL A 184 31.36 -0.62 2.35
C VAL A 184 31.36 0.29 1.12
N HIS A 185 30.66 -0.15 0.08
CA HIS A 185 30.55 0.61 -1.16
C HIS A 185 29.33 1.56 -1.12
N PRO A 186 29.45 2.84 -1.54
CA PRO A 186 28.32 3.78 -1.57
C PRO A 186 27.06 3.24 -2.23
N ARG A 187 27.20 2.48 -3.33
CA ARG A 187 26.09 1.76 -3.98
C ARG A 187 25.20 0.96 -3.01
N GLU A 188 25.78 0.27 -2.03
CA GLU A 188 25.01 -0.61 -1.13
C GLU A 188 24.20 0.24 -0.15
N VAL A 189 24.81 1.31 0.38
CA VAL A 189 24.15 2.27 1.27
C VAL A 189 23.02 3.00 0.53
N PHE A 190 23.31 3.55 -0.65
CA PHE A 190 22.37 4.43 -1.35
C PHE A 190 21.29 3.69 -2.15
N LYS A 191 21.48 2.42 -2.49
CA LYS A 191 20.42 1.60 -3.11
C LYS A 191 19.17 1.58 -2.22
N SER A 192 19.35 1.30 -0.93
CA SER A 192 18.25 1.32 0.03
C SER A 192 17.75 2.72 0.33
N ALA A 193 18.64 3.72 0.38
CA ALA A 193 18.21 5.12 0.55
C ALA A 193 17.21 5.55 -0.53
N LEU A 194 17.48 5.17 -1.79
CA LEU A 194 16.61 5.44 -2.93
C LEU A 194 15.29 4.66 -2.87
N MET A 195 15.33 3.37 -2.52
CA MET A 195 14.11 2.54 -2.40
C MET A 195 13.17 3.06 -1.31
N GLU A 196 13.71 3.54 -0.19
CA GLU A 196 12.95 4.09 0.92
C GLU A 196 12.58 5.57 0.73
N SER A 197 12.98 6.21 -0.38
CA SER A 197 12.81 7.65 -0.61
C SER A 197 13.37 8.51 0.53
N SER A 198 14.57 8.15 1.00
CA SER A 198 15.25 8.82 2.11
C SER A 198 15.71 10.22 1.69
N ALA A 199 15.52 11.20 2.57
CA ALA A 199 16.10 12.53 2.41
C ALA A 199 17.57 12.55 2.82
N SER A 200 17.93 11.72 3.80
CA SER A 200 19.28 11.66 4.36
C SER A 200 19.53 10.33 5.05
N VAL A 201 20.79 10.05 5.37
CA VAL A 201 21.23 8.85 6.08
C VAL A 201 22.12 9.19 7.26
N ILE A 202 22.10 8.35 8.30
CA ILE A 202 23.12 8.31 9.35
C ILE A 202 23.76 6.94 9.34
N ILE A 203 25.08 6.91 9.48
CA ILE A 203 25.85 5.68 9.53
C ILE A 203 26.24 5.41 10.97
N SER A 204 26.28 4.15 11.38
CA SER A 204 26.78 3.77 12.69
C SER A 204 27.43 2.40 12.65
N HIS A 205 28.50 2.21 13.40
CA HIS A 205 29.03 0.89 13.66
C HIS A 205 29.50 0.73 15.09
N ASN A 206 29.60 -0.53 15.53
CA ASN A 206 30.15 -0.86 16.83
C ASN A 206 31.64 -1.21 16.73
N HIS A 207 32.43 -0.81 17.71
CA HIS A 207 33.77 -1.34 17.96
C HIS A 207 33.71 -2.44 19.03
N PRO A 208 33.96 -3.73 18.69
CA PRO A 208 33.94 -4.82 19.68
C PRO A 208 34.96 -4.66 20.81
N SER A 209 36.00 -3.83 20.63
CA SER A 209 36.96 -3.47 21.67
C SER A 209 36.34 -2.62 22.79
N GLY A 210 35.18 -2.00 22.55
CA GLY A 210 34.52 -1.06 23.45
C GLY A 210 35.06 0.38 23.36
N ASP A 211 36.09 0.63 22.56
CA ASP A 211 36.65 1.98 22.35
C ASP A 211 36.10 2.62 21.06
N PRO A 212 35.26 3.66 21.15
CA PRO A 212 34.65 4.30 19.99
C PRO A 212 35.58 5.28 19.26
N THR A 213 36.87 5.35 19.62
CA THR A 213 37.84 6.19 18.93
C THR A 213 37.90 5.84 17.43
N PRO A 214 37.69 6.80 16.51
CA PRO A 214 37.65 6.52 15.09
C PRO A 214 39.01 6.12 14.53
N SER A 215 38.99 5.13 13.65
CA SER A 215 40.12 4.79 12.78
C SER A 215 40.20 5.72 11.57
N LYS A 216 41.31 5.65 10.83
CA LYS A 216 41.45 6.39 9.56
C LYS A 216 40.49 5.84 8.50
N GLU A 217 40.23 4.54 8.57
CA GLU A 217 39.33 3.81 7.70
C GLU A 217 37.88 4.28 7.90
N ASP A 218 37.45 4.52 9.15
CA ASP A 218 36.12 5.05 9.47
C ASP A 218 35.91 6.43 8.81
N ILE A 219 36.89 7.32 8.96
CA ILE A 219 36.86 8.66 8.37
C ILE A 219 36.81 8.56 6.85
N ALA A 220 37.70 7.77 6.23
CA ALA A 220 37.76 7.63 4.78
C ALA A 220 36.48 7.01 4.17
N VAL A 221 35.88 6.03 4.84
CA VAL A 221 34.58 5.46 4.42
C VAL A 221 33.49 6.53 4.50
N THR A 222 33.48 7.33 5.56
CA THR A 222 32.49 8.39 5.76
C THR A 222 32.60 9.47 4.69
N GLU A 223 33.81 9.95 4.41
CA GLU A 223 34.06 10.97 3.37
C GLU A 223 33.58 10.49 2.00
N LYS A 224 33.91 9.24 1.64
CA LYS A 224 33.47 8.63 0.38
C LYS A 224 31.94 8.54 0.28
N LEU A 225 31.26 8.30 1.40
CA LEU A 225 29.80 8.25 1.45
C LEU A 225 29.19 9.65 1.38
N ILE A 226 29.80 10.65 2.03
CA ILE A 226 29.41 12.06 1.90
C ILE A 226 29.51 12.52 0.43
N GLU A 227 30.61 12.21 -0.26
CA GLU A 227 30.79 12.52 -1.69
C GLU A 227 29.72 11.87 -2.56
N GLY A 228 29.44 10.57 -2.34
CA GLY A 228 28.38 9.86 -3.06
C GLY A 228 26.99 10.44 -2.78
N GLY A 229 26.74 10.83 -1.52
CA GLY A 229 25.48 11.44 -1.09
C GLY A 229 25.24 12.79 -1.76
N LYS A 230 26.27 13.64 -1.86
CA LYS A 230 26.22 14.93 -2.57
C LYS A 230 25.81 14.76 -4.04
N ILE A 231 26.28 13.71 -4.72
CA ILE A 231 25.92 13.43 -6.13
C ILE A 231 24.44 13.02 -6.24
N LEU A 232 23.95 12.24 -5.28
CA LEU A 232 22.58 11.71 -5.31
C LEU A 232 21.54 12.64 -4.69
N GLY A 233 21.97 13.72 -4.02
CA GLY A 233 21.09 14.59 -3.25
C GLY A 233 20.56 13.93 -1.96
N ILE A 234 21.34 13.03 -1.36
CA ILE A 234 21.02 12.35 -0.10
C ILE A 234 22.15 12.63 0.89
N ASP A 235 21.90 13.48 1.89
CA ASP A 235 22.92 13.89 2.84
C ASP A 235 23.31 12.75 3.78
N VAL A 236 24.61 12.59 4.04
CA VAL A 236 25.10 11.77 5.15
C VAL A 236 25.23 12.70 6.36
N LEU A 237 24.28 12.62 7.29
CA LEU A 237 24.16 13.59 8.38
C LEU A 237 25.22 13.42 9.45
N ASP A 238 25.64 12.18 9.72
CA ASP A 238 26.62 11.82 10.73
C ASP A 238 27.11 10.37 10.57
N HIS A 239 28.22 10.07 11.24
CA HIS A 239 28.69 8.72 11.50
C HIS A 239 28.94 8.53 13.00
N VAL A 240 28.15 7.66 13.64
CA VAL A 240 28.19 7.40 15.09
C VAL A 240 28.87 6.07 15.40
N ILE A 241 30.02 6.10 16.04
CA ILE A 241 30.77 4.92 16.47
C ILE A 241 30.37 4.54 17.89
N ILE A 242 29.91 3.31 18.08
CA ILE A 242 29.39 2.80 19.35
C ILE A 242 30.43 1.89 20.03
N GLY A 243 30.82 2.26 21.24
CA GLY A 243 31.67 1.47 22.14
C GLY A 243 30.87 0.87 23.30
N ASP A 244 31.56 0.50 24.37
CA ASP A 244 30.94 -0.04 25.58
C ASP A 244 30.42 1.09 26.49
N GLY A 245 29.11 1.29 26.53
CA GLY A 245 28.47 2.34 27.32
C GLY A 245 28.71 3.78 26.83
N ARG A 246 29.37 3.98 25.69
CA ARG A 246 29.75 5.29 25.14
C ARG A 246 29.73 5.30 23.61
N TYR A 247 29.77 6.49 23.01
CA TYR A 247 29.84 6.68 21.56
C TYR A 247 30.67 7.90 21.19
N VAL A 248 31.05 8.00 19.90
CA VAL A 248 31.64 9.18 19.26
C VAL A 248 30.83 9.52 18.01
N SER A 249 30.56 10.80 17.78
CA SER A 249 30.03 11.32 16.53
C SER A 249 31.16 11.96 15.75
N LEU A 250 31.41 11.51 14.51
CA LEU A 250 32.48 12.11 13.70
C LEU A 250 32.19 13.58 13.38
N LYS A 251 30.90 13.95 13.26
CA LYS A 251 30.49 15.33 13.01
C LYS A 251 30.70 16.22 14.23
N ASP A 252 30.31 15.77 15.43
CA ASP A 252 30.51 16.56 16.65
C ASP A 252 32.01 16.76 16.97
N GLU A 253 32.85 15.77 16.65
CA GLU A 253 34.32 15.87 16.75
C GLU A 253 34.95 16.72 15.63
N GLY A 254 34.17 17.19 14.65
CA GLY A 254 34.67 17.97 13.52
C GLY A 254 35.60 17.20 12.57
N LEU A 255 35.52 15.88 12.56
CA LEU A 255 36.33 14.99 11.70
C LEU A 255 35.76 14.85 10.30
N VAL A 256 34.45 15.09 10.14
CA VAL A 256 33.73 15.06 8.86
C VAL A 256 32.71 16.19 8.78
N GLY A 257 32.47 16.71 7.57
CA GLY A 257 31.53 17.81 7.32
C GLY A 257 31.43 18.18 5.84
#